data_AF-A0A1C7IFI7-F1
#
_entry.id   AF-A0A1C7IFI7-F1
#
_cell.length_a   1.000
_cell.length_b   1.000
_cell.length_c   1.000
_cell.angle_alpha   90.00
_cell.angle_beta   90.00
_cell.angle_gamma   90.00
#
_symmetry.space_group_name_H-M   'P 1'
#
loop_
_entity.id
_entity.type
_entity.pdbx_description
1 polymer ?
#
loop_
_entity_poly.entity_id
_entity_poly.type
_entity_poly.pdbx_seq_one_letter_code
_entity_poly.pdbx_strand_id
1 'polypeptide(L)'
;MVDKRDFKTCQIMAEMSEQDSNYWFDYKKSKFLHQIDTFYYSVKFNNDFTEETRDDQVIRLRHYFELKRKELFEVYGNVVPIYIKDLGNLNLVPITFSGFYNICLEKPEEFNIFIAPRVPRSQEGASVTSEIIVQIRSYMLWMYGVHNAFERSLAYVKGIADFFHLDIDFVQENRADYCWHSNYLANPEKFFSIENFYKMRVDRYKGAHFNTEKVGSEDYLIDYVALGKRGQKCFVRIYLKSKEVVEMGYKPFFFKVWLFHGLINRYDFYCYEECFKRGSWGHLDIARIKYYAEYGQDESLCRRAKQIVLDNESQLHVTDDIRRFANMLTPKINLIVNVEFQTMRKASKNYPLIPFKDNSDKGCCQRIYDYLDNHYMIANYLTSNILRLVETTGDSNKSRRPDCGFWRALRNTKMVDALVPKVQLPFIRQYNRNLSADVMKRQLINKAVMLSFYNKGINEDSPARDAMEAVLTLNDNDVKQAMRYKQKKSRQLSGQELSGLRNDYSSLDVTIVDNATGAVYGYDSMDDLLLQGGD
;
A
#
# COMPACT_ATOMS: atom_id res chain seq x y z
N MET A 1 -12.29 -5.69 27.95
CA MET A 1 -11.23 -5.52 28.96
C MET A 1 -9.89 -5.67 28.26
N VAL A 2 -9.00 -4.68 28.39
CA VAL A 2 -7.64 -4.73 27.85
C VAL A 2 -6.89 -5.75 28.69
N ASP A 3 -6.61 -6.92 28.14
CA ASP A 3 -5.70 -7.87 28.79
C ASP A 3 -4.37 -7.15 28.96
N LYS A 4 -3.96 -6.94 30.21
CA LYS A 4 -2.60 -6.50 30.51
C LYS A 4 -1.71 -7.64 30.02
N ARG A 5 -1.16 -7.53 28.82
CA ARG A 5 -0.16 -8.48 28.30
C ARG A 5 0.91 -8.60 29.37
N ASP A 6 1.05 -9.80 29.92
CA ASP A 6 1.98 -10.05 31.00
C ASP A 6 3.37 -10.17 30.39
N PHE A 7 4.04 -9.02 30.20
CA PHE A 7 5.43 -8.97 29.75
C PHE A 7 6.38 -9.65 30.75
N LYS A 8 5.90 -10.06 31.93
CA LYS A 8 6.69 -10.59 33.05
C LYS A 8 7.10 -12.06 32.93
N THR A 9 6.77 -12.78 31.87
CA THR A 9 6.93 -14.25 31.84
C THR A 9 7.65 -14.84 30.63
N CYS A 10 8.11 -14.03 29.67
CA CYS A 10 8.87 -14.54 28.52
C CYS A 10 10.38 -14.52 28.79
N GLN A 11 11.08 -15.56 28.36
CA GLN A 11 12.51 -15.76 28.62
C GLN A 11 13.36 -14.55 28.23
N ILE A 12 13.14 -13.97 27.05
CA ILE A 12 13.92 -12.83 26.55
C ILE A 12 13.86 -11.60 27.46
N MET A 13 12.74 -11.40 28.16
CA MET A 13 12.55 -10.26 29.06
C MET A 13 13.32 -10.42 30.37
N ALA A 14 13.64 -11.65 30.76
CA ALA A 14 14.46 -11.95 31.94
C ALA A 14 15.97 -11.87 31.64
N GLU A 15 16.36 -12.02 30.37
CA GLU A 15 17.75 -12.01 29.93
C GLU A 15 18.28 -10.60 29.58
N MET A 16 17.40 -9.72 29.10
CA MET A 16 17.82 -8.41 28.62
C MET A 16 18.08 -7.40 29.74
N SER A 17 19.07 -6.54 29.51
CA SER A 17 19.25 -5.33 30.32
C SER A 17 18.02 -4.41 30.19
N GLU A 18 17.80 -3.52 31.17
CA GLU A 18 16.71 -2.53 31.08
C GLU A 18 16.85 -1.64 29.83
N GLN A 19 18.08 -1.27 29.47
CA GLN A 19 18.36 -0.47 28.28
C GLN A 19 17.96 -1.21 27.00
N ASP A 20 18.34 -2.48 26.86
CA ASP A 20 18.00 -3.29 25.68
C ASP A 20 16.50 -3.59 25.63
N SER A 21 15.89 -3.86 26.78
CA SER A 21 14.45 -4.07 26.89
C SER A 21 13.68 -2.85 26.41
N ASN A 22 14.08 -1.65 26.86
CA ASN A 22 13.49 -0.40 26.38
C ASN A 22 13.76 -0.18 24.89
N TYR A 23 14.97 -0.45 24.40
CA TYR A 23 15.29 -0.31 22.98
C TYR A 23 14.40 -1.18 22.08
N TRP A 24 14.23 -2.46 22.44
CA TRP A 24 13.53 -3.44 21.62
C TRP A 24 12.03 -3.41 21.77
N PHE A 25 11.53 -3.20 22.99
CA PHE A 25 10.13 -3.43 23.33
C PHE A 25 9.33 -2.17 23.67
N ASP A 26 9.94 -0.98 23.75
CA ASP A 26 9.19 0.26 24.03
C ASP A 26 8.22 0.64 22.91
N TYR A 27 6.99 0.99 23.31
CA TYR A 27 5.92 1.43 22.43
C TYR A 27 4.80 2.15 23.20
N LYS A 28 3.97 2.90 22.46
CA LYS A 28 2.80 3.59 23.01
C LYS A 28 1.59 2.67 22.96
N LYS A 29 1.19 2.15 24.12
CA LYS A 29 0.00 1.29 24.27
C LYS A 29 -1.28 2.04 23.90
N SER A 30 -2.25 1.32 23.34
CA SER A 30 -3.60 1.84 23.08
C SER A 30 -3.64 3.07 22.18
N LYS A 31 -2.65 3.20 21.29
CA LYS A 31 -2.50 4.36 20.41
C LYS A 31 -3.27 4.17 19.12
N PHE A 32 -3.85 5.27 18.65
CA PHE A 32 -4.48 5.40 17.34
C PHE A 32 -3.72 6.42 16.49
N LEU A 33 -3.64 6.16 15.19
CA LEU A 33 -3.26 7.12 14.16
C LEU A 33 -4.41 7.27 13.19
N HIS A 34 -4.75 8.51 12.86
CA HIS A 34 -5.76 8.83 11.88
C HIS A 34 -5.12 9.46 10.64
N GLN A 35 -5.57 9.06 9.45
CA GLN A 35 -5.27 9.74 8.19
C GLN A 35 -6.34 9.39 7.13
N ILE A 36 -6.37 10.12 6.02
CA ILE A 36 -7.04 9.69 4.78
C ILE A 36 -6.10 8.75 4.03
N ASP A 37 -6.46 7.46 3.90
CA ASP A 37 -5.62 6.44 3.25
C ASP A 37 -5.70 6.51 1.72
N THR A 38 -6.81 6.99 1.17
CA THR A 38 -6.98 7.21 -0.27
C THR A 38 -7.95 8.36 -0.47
N PHE A 39 -7.61 9.27 -1.38
CA PHE A 39 -8.42 10.45 -1.69
C PHE A 39 -8.63 10.55 -3.18
N TYR A 40 -9.89 10.71 -3.58
CA TYR A 40 -10.27 10.99 -4.95
C TYR A 40 -10.93 12.35 -5.03
N TYR A 41 -10.56 13.11 -6.04
CA TYR A 41 -11.27 14.32 -6.43
C TYR A 41 -11.62 14.29 -7.90
N SER A 42 -12.66 15.02 -8.25
CA SER A 42 -13.16 15.17 -9.60
C SER A 42 -12.95 16.59 -10.08
N VAL A 43 -12.66 16.74 -11.38
CA VAL A 43 -12.51 18.04 -12.04
C VAL A 43 -13.51 18.12 -13.17
N LYS A 44 -14.28 19.21 -13.19
CA LYS A 44 -15.25 19.56 -14.23
C LYS A 44 -14.66 20.67 -15.10
N PHE A 45 -14.88 20.60 -16.41
CA PHE A 45 -14.54 21.68 -17.33
C PHE A 45 -15.78 22.41 -17.86
N ASN A 46 -15.60 23.67 -18.24
CA ASN A 46 -16.60 24.46 -18.96
C ASN A 46 -16.77 23.99 -20.42
N ASN A 47 -15.76 23.31 -20.96
CA ASN A 47 -15.74 22.74 -22.30
C ASN A 47 -16.77 21.60 -22.48
N ASP A 48 -17.29 21.45 -23.70
CA ASP A 48 -18.26 20.39 -24.02
C ASP A 48 -17.56 19.05 -24.31
N PHE A 49 -17.60 18.11 -23.36
CA PHE A 49 -17.08 16.75 -23.53
C PHE A 49 -18.11 15.73 -24.04
N THR A 50 -19.31 16.15 -24.47
CA THR A 50 -20.33 15.23 -25.00
C THR A 50 -19.89 14.62 -26.34
N GLU A 51 -20.50 13.50 -26.74
CA GLU A 51 -20.08 12.75 -27.95
C GLU A 51 -20.02 13.65 -29.18
N GLU A 52 -21.05 14.48 -29.39
CA GLU A 52 -21.24 15.37 -30.54
C GLU A 52 -20.61 16.76 -30.36
N THR A 53 -19.61 16.89 -29.49
CA THR A 53 -18.95 18.17 -29.21
C THR A 53 -18.45 18.86 -30.48
N ARG A 54 -18.58 20.19 -30.49
CA ARG A 54 -17.97 21.10 -31.48
C ARG A 54 -16.84 21.92 -30.88
N ASP A 55 -16.44 21.62 -29.64
CA ASP A 55 -15.35 22.31 -28.96
C ASP A 55 -14.00 21.82 -29.50
N ASP A 56 -13.31 22.70 -30.21
CA ASP A 56 -12.01 22.40 -30.84
C ASP A 56 -10.96 21.89 -29.84
N GLN A 57 -11.00 22.37 -28.59
CA GLN A 57 -10.05 21.97 -27.55
C GLN A 57 -10.29 20.53 -27.10
N VAL A 58 -11.55 20.12 -26.99
CA VAL A 58 -11.93 18.75 -26.67
C VAL A 58 -11.63 17.81 -27.83
N ILE A 59 -11.90 18.24 -29.06
CA ILE A 59 -11.55 17.47 -30.27
C ILE A 59 -10.03 17.25 -30.34
N ARG A 60 -9.24 18.29 -30.06
CA ARG A 60 -7.77 18.22 -29.96
C ARG A 60 -7.32 17.21 -28.90
N LEU A 61 -7.90 17.23 -27.71
CA LEU A 61 -7.61 16.27 -26.65
C LEU A 61 -7.91 14.84 -27.10
N ARG A 62 -9.08 14.60 -27.69
CA ARG A 62 -9.49 13.30 -28.19
C ARG A 62 -8.52 12.77 -29.22
N HIS A 63 -8.18 13.58 -30.21
CA HIS A 63 -7.27 13.21 -31.27
C HIS A 63 -5.87 12.88 -30.73
N TYR A 64 -5.35 13.72 -29.83
CA TYR A 64 -4.07 13.49 -29.16
C TYR A 64 -4.02 12.13 -28.45
N PHE A 65 -5.03 11.83 -27.62
CA PHE A 65 -5.06 10.57 -26.88
C PHE A 65 -5.45 9.37 -27.72
N GLU A 66 -6.13 9.54 -28.85
CA GLU A 66 -6.32 8.47 -29.82
C GLU A 66 -4.98 8.05 -30.43
N LEU A 67 -4.17 9.02 -30.87
CA LEU A 67 -2.82 8.76 -31.39
C LEU A 67 -1.92 8.14 -30.31
N LYS A 68 -1.92 8.69 -29.10
CA LYS A 68 -1.12 8.16 -27.99
C LYS A 68 -1.58 6.77 -27.54
N ARG A 69 -2.87 6.44 -27.71
CA ARG A 69 -3.38 5.11 -27.43
C ARG A 69 -2.97 4.10 -28.50
N LYS A 70 -2.89 4.50 -29.78
CA LYS A 70 -2.29 3.67 -30.84
C LYS A 70 -0.82 3.39 -30.50
N GLU A 71 -0.05 4.43 -30.16
CA GLU A 71 1.32 4.30 -29.67
C GLU A 71 1.41 3.38 -28.44
N LEU A 72 0.47 3.48 -27.50
CA LEU A 72 0.45 2.64 -26.30
C LEU A 72 0.35 1.14 -26.61
N PHE A 73 -0.41 0.77 -27.64
CA PHE A 73 -0.56 -0.63 -28.06
C PHE A 73 0.56 -1.11 -28.99
N GLU A 74 1.29 -0.19 -29.61
CA GLU A 74 2.47 -0.48 -30.44
C GLU A 74 3.76 -0.56 -29.60
N VAL A 75 3.83 0.18 -28.49
CA VAL A 75 5.00 0.22 -27.61
C VAL A 75 4.99 -0.95 -26.64
N TYR A 76 6.06 -1.74 -26.67
CA TYR A 76 6.28 -2.82 -25.71
C TYR A 76 6.19 -2.31 -24.27
N GLY A 77 5.29 -2.91 -23.50
CA GLY A 77 5.09 -2.59 -22.10
C GLY A 77 3.87 -1.73 -21.80
N ASN A 78 3.18 -1.19 -22.81
CA ASN A 78 1.97 -0.40 -22.65
C ASN A 78 2.19 0.80 -21.71
N VAL A 79 3.27 1.56 -21.95
CA VAL A 79 3.54 2.82 -21.23
C VAL A 79 4.07 3.87 -22.19
N VAL A 80 3.35 4.98 -22.31
CA VAL A 80 3.75 6.14 -23.13
C VAL A 80 3.96 7.35 -22.21
N PRO A 81 5.17 7.94 -22.14
CA PRO A 81 5.40 9.13 -21.33
C PRO A 81 4.72 10.34 -21.95
N ILE A 82 4.03 11.11 -21.11
CA ILE A 82 3.38 12.38 -21.45
C ILE A 82 4.06 13.46 -20.62
N TYR A 83 4.80 14.34 -21.28
CA TYR A 83 5.50 15.44 -20.61
C TYR A 83 4.53 16.59 -20.33
N ILE A 84 4.46 17.00 -19.06
CA ILE A 84 3.77 18.22 -18.64
C ILE A 84 4.83 19.27 -18.32
N LYS A 85 4.71 20.43 -18.97
CA LYS A 85 5.67 21.54 -18.84
C LYS A 85 5.87 21.89 -17.35
N ASP A 86 7.13 22.09 -16.95
CA ASP A 86 7.57 22.48 -15.60
C ASP A 86 7.29 21.46 -14.47
N LEU A 87 6.54 20.38 -14.75
CA LEU A 87 6.19 19.35 -13.77
C LEU A 87 6.81 17.98 -14.10
N GLY A 88 7.19 17.75 -15.36
CA GLY A 88 7.80 16.50 -15.81
C GLY A 88 6.79 15.47 -16.30
N ASN A 89 7.20 14.20 -16.32
CA ASN A 89 6.46 13.14 -17.01
C ASN A 89 5.35 12.51 -16.16
N LEU A 90 4.23 12.22 -16.82
CA LEU A 90 3.22 11.23 -16.46
C LEU A 90 3.30 10.03 -17.41
N ASN A 91 2.78 8.89 -16.99
CA ASN A 91 2.74 7.68 -17.80
C ASN A 91 1.32 7.36 -18.26
N LEU A 92 1.06 7.39 -19.55
CA LEU A 92 -0.17 6.81 -20.11
C LEU A 92 -0.09 5.28 -19.95
N VAL A 93 -1.10 4.68 -19.32
CA VAL A 93 -1.17 3.24 -19.02
C VAL A 93 -2.52 2.65 -19.43
N PRO A 94 -2.62 1.34 -19.77
CA PRO A 94 -3.84 0.69 -20.25
C PRO A 94 -4.79 0.33 -19.10
N ILE A 95 -5.09 1.29 -18.24
CA ILE A 95 -6.00 1.14 -17.10
C ILE A 95 -7.23 2.00 -17.37
N THR A 96 -8.41 1.43 -17.15
CA THR A 96 -9.67 2.16 -17.23
C THR A 96 -10.33 2.23 -15.86
N PHE A 97 -11.15 3.26 -15.65
CA PHE A 97 -11.92 3.45 -14.43
C PHE A 97 -13.39 3.66 -14.76
N SER A 98 -14.27 2.90 -14.09
CA SER A 98 -15.73 2.99 -14.24
C SER A 98 -16.24 2.92 -15.69
N GLY A 99 -15.50 2.25 -16.59
CA GLY A 99 -15.88 1.98 -17.98
C GLY A 99 -15.61 3.13 -18.97
N PHE A 100 -15.96 4.37 -18.62
CA PHE A 100 -15.88 5.52 -19.55
C PHE A 100 -14.68 6.45 -19.32
N TYR A 101 -14.00 6.37 -18.17
CA TYR A 101 -12.68 6.99 -18.02
C TYR A 101 -11.63 6.03 -18.58
N ASN A 102 -11.29 6.24 -19.85
CA ASN A 102 -10.47 5.30 -20.63
C ASN A 102 -9.07 5.83 -20.97
N ILE A 103 -8.71 7.00 -20.43
CA ILE A 103 -7.34 7.53 -20.46
C ILE A 103 -6.86 7.55 -19.01
N CYS A 104 -5.76 6.86 -18.71
CA CYS A 104 -5.16 6.87 -17.38
C CYS A 104 -3.72 7.36 -17.47
N LEU A 105 -3.44 8.47 -16.80
CA LEU A 105 -2.11 9.01 -16.61
C LEU A 105 -1.64 8.72 -15.20
N GLU A 106 -0.54 7.99 -15.05
CA GLU A 106 0.03 7.59 -13.77
C GLU A 106 1.25 8.45 -13.43
N LYS A 107 1.25 8.99 -12.21
CA LYS A 107 2.48 9.36 -11.51
C LYS A 107 2.83 8.19 -10.57
N PRO A 108 3.93 7.45 -10.83
CA PRO A 108 4.31 6.27 -10.07
C PRO A 108 4.24 6.45 -8.56
N GLU A 109 3.66 5.47 -7.85
CA GLU A 109 3.45 5.44 -6.38
C GLU A 109 2.58 6.57 -5.80
N GLU A 110 2.37 7.67 -6.53
CA GLU A 110 1.75 8.89 -6.01
C GLU A 110 0.26 8.97 -6.35
N PHE A 111 -0.11 9.01 -7.63
CA PHE A 111 -1.51 9.18 -8.04
C PHE A 111 -1.78 8.73 -9.49
N ASN A 112 -3.06 8.53 -9.80
CA ASN A 112 -3.56 8.31 -11.15
C ASN A 112 -4.56 9.42 -11.53
N ILE A 113 -4.49 9.91 -12.76
CA ILE A 113 -5.45 10.83 -13.36
C ILE A 113 -6.21 10.06 -14.44
N PHE A 114 -7.50 9.82 -14.19
CA PHE A 114 -8.41 9.18 -15.10
C PHE A 114 -9.20 10.25 -15.86
N ILE A 115 -9.16 10.22 -17.18
CA ILE A 115 -9.85 11.18 -18.05
C ILE A 115 -10.91 10.43 -18.88
N ALA A 116 -12.12 10.96 -18.86
CA ALA A 116 -13.22 10.58 -19.72
C ALA A 116 -13.20 11.52 -20.95
N PRO A 117 -12.74 11.06 -22.13
CA PRO A 117 -12.75 11.90 -23.32
C PRO A 117 -14.18 12.20 -23.82
N ARG A 118 -15.15 11.42 -23.34
CA ARG A 118 -16.56 11.49 -23.68
C ARG A 118 -17.39 11.32 -22.41
N VAL A 119 -18.34 12.23 -22.18
CA VAL A 119 -19.27 12.17 -21.05
C VAL A 119 -20.72 12.12 -21.55
N PRO A 120 -21.63 11.44 -20.83
CA PRO A 120 -23.04 11.37 -21.23
C PRO A 120 -23.72 12.74 -21.12
N ARG A 121 -24.65 13.05 -22.03
CA ARG A 121 -25.55 14.21 -21.90
C ARG A 121 -26.45 14.04 -20.67
N SER A 122 -26.82 15.15 -20.04
CA SER A 122 -27.89 15.14 -19.03
C SER A 122 -29.26 15.32 -19.70
N GLN A 123 -30.33 15.02 -18.97
CA GLN A 123 -31.70 15.30 -19.42
C GLN A 123 -31.96 16.81 -19.60
N GLU A 124 -31.18 17.65 -18.94
CA GLU A 124 -31.28 19.12 -18.96
C GLU A 124 -30.22 19.77 -19.87
N GLY A 125 -29.55 19.00 -20.72
CA GLY A 125 -28.52 19.47 -21.66
C GLY A 125 -27.10 19.14 -21.20
N ALA A 126 -26.48 20.03 -20.42
CA ALA A 126 -25.06 19.94 -20.04
C ALA A 126 -24.76 18.71 -19.16
N SER A 127 -23.64 18.03 -19.41
CA SER A 127 -23.27 16.82 -18.64
C SER A 127 -22.98 17.14 -17.18
N VAL A 128 -23.56 16.37 -16.26
CA VAL A 128 -23.26 16.43 -14.81
C VAL A 128 -22.06 15.55 -14.41
N THR A 129 -21.50 14.79 -15.35
CA THR A 129 -20.34 13.93 -15.10
C THR A 129 -19.07 14.76 -15.21
N SER A 130 -18.18 14.65 -14.23
CA SER A 130 -16.85 15.28 -14.29
C SER A 130 -15.95 14.52 -15.26
N GLU A 131 -15.17 15.24 -16.04
CA GLU A 131 -14.31 14.67 -17.09
C GLU A 131 -13.06 14.01 -16.51
N ILE A 132 -12.59 14.48 -15.35
CA ILE A 132 -11.40 13.92 -14.69
C ILE A 132 -11.74 13.41 -13.31
N ILE A 133 -11.17 12.25 -12.97
CA ILE A 133 -11.05 11.74 -11.61
C ILE A 133 -9.57 11.54 -11.31
N VAL A 134 -9.09 12.15 -10.24
CA VAL A 134 -7.75 11.89 -9.72
C VAL A 134 -7.85 10.99 -8.51
N GLN A 135 -7.05 9.92 -8.47
CA GLN A 135 -6.88 9.03 -7.35
C GLN A 135 -5.50 9.25 -6.73
N ILE A 136 -5.46 9.87 -5.56
CA ILE A 136 -4.24 10.01 -4.76
C ILE A 136 -4.05 8.76 -3.89
N ARG A 137 -2.88 8.12 -3.99
CA ARG A 137 -2.55 6.88 -3.30
C ARG A 137 -2.09 7.14 -1.87
N SER A 138 -2.21 6.11 -1.03
CA SER A 138 -1.81 6.15 0.38
C SER A 138 -0.38 6.60 0.57
N TYR A 139 0.56 6.17 -0.28
CA TYR A 139 1.97 6.54 -0.12
C TYR A 139 2.12 8.06 -0.06
N MET A 140 1.55 8.78 -1.03
CA MET A 140 1.63 10.23 -1.08
C MET A 140 0.91 10.90 0.10
N LEU A 141 -0.27 10.42 0.46
CA LEU A 141 -1.08 10.97 1.55
C LEU A 141 -0.39 10.84 2.92
N TRP A 142 0.24 9.70 3.17
CA TRP A 142 0.96 9.45 4.43
C TRP A 142 2.33 10.12 4.47
N MET A 143 3.05 10.23 3.35
CA MET A 143 4.37 10.85 3.33
C MET A 143 4.31 12.39 3.36
N TYR A 144 3.35 12.99 2.65
CA TYR A 144 3.31 14.44 2.41
C TYR A 144 2.10 15.15 3.03
N GLY A 145 1.12 14.41 3.57
CA GLY A 145 -0.12 14.98 4.08
C GLY A 145 -1.13 15.27 2.97
N VAL A 146 -2.42 15.37 3.34
CA VAL A 146 -3.52 15.41 2.36
C VAL A 146 -3.51 16.68 1.50
N HIS A 147 -3.23 17.84 2.08
CA HIS A 147 -3.21 19.11 1.36
C HIS A 147 -2.09 19.16 0.32
N ASN A 148 -0.86 18.83 0.72
CA ASN A 148 0.28 18.85 -0.19
C ASN A 148 0.14 17.79 -1.30
N ALA A 149 -0.43 16.63 -0.97
CA ALA A 149 -0.71 15.60 -1.96
C ALA A 149 -1.72 16.11 -3.00
N PHE A 150 -2.81 16.76 -2.56
CA PHE A 150 -3.80 17.38 -3.44
C PHE A 150 -3.20 18.48 -4.32
N GLU A 151 -2.45 19.42 -3.75
CA GLU A 151 -1.83 20.53 -4.49
C GLU A 151 -0.89 20.01 -5.59
N ARG A 152 -0.05 19.02 -5.27
CA ARG A 152 0.87 18.40 -6.22
C ARG A 152 0.13 17.70 -7.36
N SER A 153 -0.88 16.89 -7.05
CA SER A 153 -1.64 16.21 -8.11
C SER A 153 -2.46 17.19 -8.94
N LEU A 154 -2.99 18.26 -8.32
CA LEU A 154 -3.74 19.31 -9.00
C LEU A 154 -2.86 20.10 -9.96
N ALA A 155 -1.59 20.36 -9.62
CA ALA A 155 -0.66 21.03 -10.52
C ALA A 155 -0.56 20.29 -11.86
N TYR A 156 -0.48 18.95 -11.85
CA TYR A 156 -0.50 18.15 -13.09
C TYR A 156 -1.81 18.26 -13.84
N VAL A 157 -2.96 18.30 -13.15
CA VAL A 157 -4.26 18.50 -13.81
C VAL A 157 -4.33 19.87 -14.48
N LYS A 158 -3.85 20.93 -13.82
CA LYS A 158 -3.76 22.27 -14.39
C LYS A 158 -2.83 22.29 -15.61
N GLY A 159 -1.66 21.65 -15.52
CA GLY A 159 -0.76 21.54 -16.67
C GLY A 159 -1.36 20.77 -17.86
N ILE A 160 -2.22 19.76 -17.61
CA ILE A 160 -3.00 19.10 -18.67
C ILE A 160 -4.05 20.05 -19.25
N ALA A 161 -4.77 20.78 -18.40
CA ALA A 161 -5.75 21.76 -18.84
C ALA A 161 -5.10 22.84 -19.72
N ASP A 162 -3.96 23.39 -19.30
CA ASP A 162 -3.19 24.38 -20.04
C ASP A 162 -2.70 23.83 -21.39
N PHE A 163 -2.23 22.57 -21.42
CA PHE A 163 -1.74 21.93 -22.65
C PHE A 163 -2.82 21.80 -23.73
N PHE A 164 -4.07 21.59 -23.32
CA PHE A 164 -5.22 21.47 -24.21
C PHE A 164 -6.11 22.73 -24.26
N HIS A 165 -5.73 23.81 -23.57
CA HIS A 165 -6.56 25.02 -23.40
C HIS A 165 -7.98 24.73 -22.89
N LEU A 166 -8.08 23.86 -21.88
CA LEU A 166 -9.34 23.56 -21.19
C LEU A 166 -9.52 24.49 -20.01
N ASP A 167 -10.77 24.88 -19.74
CA ASP A 167 -11.12 25.78 -18.64
C ASP A 167 -11.81 25.02 -17.51
N ILE A 168 -11.19 25.01 -16.32
CA ILE A 168 -11.68 24.28 -15.16
C ILE A 168 -12.83 25.07 -14.53
N ASP A 169 -14.01 24.47 -14.50
CA ASP A 169 -15.20 25.00 -13.83
C ASP A 169 -15.07 24.85 -12.31
N PHE A 170 -15.06 23.60 -11.83
CA PHE A 170 -14.92 23.30 -10.41
C PHE A 170 -14.16 22.01 -10.13
N VAL A 171 -13.60 21.95 -8.92
CA VAL A 171 -12.95 20.77 -8.34
C VAL A 171 -13.69 20.37 -7.06
N GLN A 172 -14.03 19.10 -6.92
CA GLN A 172 -14.78 18.59 -5.77
C GLN A 172 -14.32 17.19 -5.35
N GLU A 173 -14.49 16.85 -4.08
CA GLU A 173 -14.14 15.53 -3.57
C GLU A 173 -15.07 14.47 -4.17
N ASN A 174 -14.52 13.30 -4.49
CA ASN A 174 -15.28 12.18 -5.07
C ASN A 174 -15.36 10.99 -4.11
N ARG A 175 -14.25 10.66 -3.44
CA ARG A 175 -14.17 9.58 -2.45
C ARG A 175 -13.06 9.87 -1.45
N ALA A 176 -13.28 9.55 -0.19
CA ALA A 176 -12.25 9.62 0.84
C ALA A 176 -12.35 8.39 1.75
N ASP A 177 -11.21 7.74 1.97
CA ASP A 177 -11.08 6.57 2.85
C ASP A 177 -10.42 7.02 4.16
N TYR A 178 -11.25 7.30 5.17
CA TYR A 178 -10.79 7.72 6.50
C TYR A 178 -10.37 6.49 7.29
N CYS A 179 -9.13 6.44 7.77
CA CYS A 179 -8.58 5.27 8.44
C CYS A 179 -8.09 5.57 9.85
N TRP A 180 -8.07 4.53 10.69
CA TRP A 180 -7.56 4.55 12.04
C TRP A 180 -6.71 3.30 12.28
N HIS A 181 -5.39 3.46 12.22
CA HIS A 181 -4.45 2.39 12.56
C HIS A 181 -4.23 2.36 14.07
N SER A 182 -4.36 1.20 14.70
CA SER A 182 -4.32 1.08 16.15
C SER A 182 -3.71 -0.22 16.64
N ASN A 183 -2.95 -0.12 17.73
CA ASN A 183 -2.43 -1.26 18.49
C ASN A 183 -3.25 -1.57 19.76
N TYR A 184 -4.46 -0.99 19.87
CA TYR A 184 -5.24 -1.05 21.10
C TYR A 184 -5.68 -2.46 21.49
N LEU A 185 -6.00 -3.29 20.51
CA LEU A 185 -6.54 -4.62 20.74
C LEU A 185 -5.42 -5.65 20.77
N ALA A 186 -5.22 -6.27 21.94
CA ALA A 186 -4.29 -7.39 22.09
C ALA A 186 -4.81 -8.66 21.40
N ASN A 187 -6.14 -8.87 21.41
CA ASN A 187 -6.84 -9.98 20.76
C ASN A 187 -8.06 -9.41 20.00
N PRO A 188 -7.88 -9.00 18.74
CA PRO A 188 -8.96 -8.48 17.90
C PRO A 188 -10.07 -9.51 17.63
N GLU A 189 -9.72 -10.79 17.53
CA GLU A 189 -10.66 -11.88 17.22
C GLU A 189 -11.74 -12.01 18.30
N LYS A 190 -11.32 -12.10 19.56
CA LYS A 190 -12.23 -12.16 20.69
C LYS A 190 -13.07 -10.88 20.81
N PHE A 191 -12.47 -9.72 20.51
CA PHE A 191 -13.15 -8.44 20.58
C PHE A 191 -14.23 -8.30 19.49
N PHE A 192 -13.92 -8.71 18.26
CA PHE A 192 -14.82 -8.66 17.11
C PHE A 192 -15.56 -9.97 16.86
N SER A 193 -15.55 -10.92 17.81
CA SER A 193 -16.34 -12.14 17.71
C SER A 193 -17.79 -11.78 17.39
N ILE A 194 -18.47 -12.60 16.59
CA ILE A 194 -19.81 -12.27 16.07
C ILE A 194 -20.73 -11.83 17.22
N GLU A 195 -20.73 -12.60 18.32
CA GLU A 195 -21.52 -12.27 19.50
C GLU A 195 -21.16 -10.91 20.13
N ASN A 196 -19.88 -10.66 20.39
CA ASN A 196 -19.43 -9.40 21.00
C ASN A 196 -19.67 -8.21 20.07
N PHE A 197 -19.36 -8.35 18.78
CA PHE A 197 -19.59 -7.32 17.80
C PHE A 197 -21.07 -6.93 17.75
N TYR A 198 -21.98 -7.88 17.60
CA TYR A 198 -23.41 -7.58 17.59
C TYR A 198 -23.91 -6.98 18.92
N LYS A 199 -23.34 -7.36 20.06
CA LYS A 199 -23.65 -6.73 21.36
C LYS A 199 -23.21 -5.26 21.43
N MET A 200 -22.06 -4.91 20.84
CA MET A 200 -21.52 -3.54 20.83
C MET A 200 -22.06 -2.66 19.70
N ARG A 201 -22.46 -3.26 18.58
CA ARG A 201 -22.75 -2.57 17.32
C ARG A 201 -24.00 -1.68 17.39
N VAL A 202 -23.84 -0.40 17.04
CA VAL A 202 -24.90 0.57 16.79
C VAL A 202 -24.64 1.26 15.44
N ASP A 203 -25.49 0.98 14.45
CA ASP A 203 -25.41 1.59 13.11
C ASP A 203 -26.75 1.49 12.35
N ARG A 204 -26.75 1.93 11.10
CA ARG A 204 -27.90 1.91 10.19
C ARG A 204 -27.84 0.78 9.14
N TYR A 205 -26.84 -0.08 9.19
CA TYR A 205 -26.66 -1.16 8.22
C TYR A 205 -27.48 -2.39 8.61
N LYS A 206 -28.02 -3.09 7.61
CA LYS A 206 -28.84 -4.30 7.84
C LYS A 206 -28.03 -5.52 8.28
N GLY A 207 -26.77 -5.61 7.88
CA GLY A 207 -25.92 -6.79 8.11
C GLY A 207 -24.45 -6.42 8.16
N ALA A 208 -23.61 -7.41 8.48
CA ALA A 208 -22.15 -7.34 8.43
C ALA A 208 -21.60 -8.58 7.75
N HIS A 209 -20.50 -8.43 7.02
CA HIS A 209 -19.75 -9.51 6.40
C HIS A 209 -18.49 -9.78 7.21
N PHE A 210 -18.24 -11.04 7.57
CA PHE A 210 -17.05 -11.50 8.26
C PHE A 210 -16.25 -12.41 7.34
N ASN A 211 -14.94 -12.21 7.28
CA ASN A 211 -14.00 -13.19 6.74
C ASN A 211 -13.22 -13.80 7.90
N THR A 212 -13.13 -15.12 7.93
CA THR A 212 -12.43 -15.86 8.98
C THR A 212 -11.50 -16.90 8.37
N GLU A 213 -10.35 -17.11 9.00
CA GLU A 213 -9.39 -18.13 8.60
C GLU A 213 -9.11 -19.09 9.76
N LYS A 214 -8.81 -20.36 9.43
CA LYS A 214 -8.49 -21.39 10.42
C LYS A 214 -7.09 -21.17 10.99
N VAL A 215 -6.96 -21.27 12.31
CA VAL A 215 -5.68 -21.19 13.03
C VAL A 215 -5.47 -22.45 13.86
N GLY A 216 -4.48 -23.27 13.47
CA GLY A 216 -4.22 -24.54 14.16
C GLY A 216 -5.34 -25.55 13.96
N SER A 217 -5.58 -26.40 14.95
CA SER A 217 -6.62 -27.44 14.91
C SER A 217 -8.02 -26.89 15.21
N GLU A 218 -8.14 -26.01 16.20
CA GLU A 218 -9.43 -25.65 16.83
C GLU A 218 -9.77 -24.14 16.79
N ASP A 219 -8.84 -23.28 16.40
CA ASP A 219 -9.00 -21.82 16.52
C ASP A 219 -9.25 -21.13 15.17
N TYR A 220 -9.66 -19.86 15.20
CA TYR A 220 -9.89 -19.05 14.01
C TYR A 220 -9.53 -17.58 14.21
N LEU A 221 -9.09 -16.94 13.13
CA LEU A 221 -8.80 -15.51 13.09
C LEU A 221 -9.91 -14.78 12.34
N ILE A 222 -10.39 -13.65 12.87
CA ILE A 222 -11.27 -12.73 12.16
C ILE A 222 -10.39 -11.72 11.43
N ASP A 223 -10.23 -11.94 10.13
CA ASP A 223 -9.38 -11.11 9.30
C ASP A 223 -10.01 -9.77 8.93
N TYR A 224 -11.32 -9.79 8.76
CA TYR A 224 -12.02 -8.72 8.09
C TYR A 224 -13.50 -8.68 8.49
N VAL A 225 -13.95 -7.50 8.90
CA VAL A 225 -15.37 -7.16 9.13
C VAL A 225 -15.74 -6.02 8.20
N ALA A 226 -16.84 -6.15 7.46
CA ALA A 226 -17.34 -5.08 6.61
C ALA A 226 -18.83 -4.81 6.78
N LEU A 227 -19.19 -3.53 6.65
CA LEU A 227 -20.55 -3.02 6.77
C LEU A 227 -20.90 -2.16 5.56
N GLY A 228 -22.11 -2.37 5.02
CA GLY A 228 -22.58 -1.68 3.83
C GLY A 228 -22.08 -2.31 2.53
N LYS A 229 -22.28 -1.60 1.42
CA LYS A 229 -21.87 -2.05 0.07
C LYS A 229 -20.88 -1.06 -0.52
N ARG A 230 -19.87 -1.56 -1.25
CA ARG A 230 -18.94 -0.71 -2.02
C ARG A 230 -19.71 0.19 -2.99
N GLY A 231 -19.25 1.44 -3.16
CA GLY A 231 -19.88 2.42 -4.05
C GLY A 231 -21.18 3.07 -3.53
N GLN A 232 -21.66 2.69 -2.34
CA GLN A 232 -22.73 3.39 -1.63
C GLN A 232 -22.19 4.59 -0.85
N LYS A 233 -23.06 5.30 -0.11
CA LYS A 233 -22.71 6.50 0.66
C LYS A 233 -21.47 6.30 1.55
N CYS A 234 -21.47 5.24 2.35
CA CYS A 234 -20.36 4.87 3.22
C CYS A 234 -20.24 3.35 3.31
N PHE A 235 -19.02 2.85 3.20
CA PHE A 235 -18.64 1.45 3.39
C PHE A 235 -17.60 1.38 4.50
N VAL A 236 -17.83 0.55 5.51
CA VAL A 236 -16.92 0.44 6.66
C VAL A 236 -16.17 -0.89 6.58
N ARG A 237 -14.87 -0.86 6.86
CA ARG A 237 -14.01 -2.04 6.97
C ARG A 237 -13.23 -2.00 8.27
N ILE A 238 -13.16 -3.12 8.96
CA ILE A 238 -12.30 -3.31 10.13
C ILE A 238 -11.48 -4.56 9.90
N TYR A 239 -10.15 -4.45 9.87
CA TYR A 239 -9.30 -5.56 9.46
C TYR A 239 -7.89 -5.48 10.04
N LEU A 240 -7.16 -6.60 9.98
CA LEU A 240 -5.79 -6.70 10.47
C LEU A 240 -4.81 -6.13 9.45
N LYS A 241 -4.45 -4.84 9.62
CA LYS A 241 -3.60 -4.10 8.68
C LYS A 241 -2.19 -4.67 8.60
N SER A 242 -1.64 -5.13 9.72
CA SER A 242 -0.32 -5.76 9.75
C SER A 242 -0.26 -7.02 8.88
N LYS A 243 -1.33 -7.82 8.86
CA LYS A 243 -1.43 -9.01 8.01
C LYS A 243 -1.59 -8.64 6.55
N GLU A 244 -2.47 -7.69 6.24
CA GLU A 244 -2.65 -7.20 4.86
C GLU A 244 -1.32 -6.73 4.24
N VAL A 245 -0.53 -5.91 4.96
CA VAL A 245 0.75 -5.40 4.47
C VAL A 245 1.75 -6.54 4.19
N VAL A 246 1.80 -7.55 5.06
CA VAL A 246 2.68 -8.72 4.91
C VAL A 246 2.26 -9.59 3.72
N GLU A 247 1.01 -10.01 3.66
CA GLU A 247 0.55 -11.01 2.69
C GLU A 247 0.40 -10.45 1.29
N MET A 248 -0.03 -9.19 1.17
CA MET A 248 -0.15 -8.56 -0.12
C MET A 248 1.19 -8.03 -0.65
N GLY A 249 2.24 -8.01 0.19
CA GLY A 249 3.59 -7.59 -0.21
C GLY A 249 3.67 -6.14 -0.70
N TYR A 250 2.78 -5.26 -0.25
CA TYR A 250 2.72 -3.86 -0.68
C TYR A 250 2.76 -2.88 0.50
N LYS A 251 3.14 -1.63 0.22
CA LYS A 251 3.23 -0.52 1.19
C LYS A 251 4.08 -0.84 2.44
N PRO A 252 5.31 -1.40 2.32
CA PRO A 252 6.14 -1.71 3.48
C PRO A 252 6.56 -0.47 4.28
N PHE A 253 6.48 0.73 3.70
CA PHE A 253 6.68 1.99 4.42
C PHE A 253 5.83 2.11 5.71
N PHE A 254 4.69 1.40 5.80
CA PHE A 254 3.88 1.39 7.01
C PHE A 254 4.62 0.87 8.24
N PHE A 255 5.55 -0.08 8.09
CA PHE A 255 6.34 -0.56 9.23
C PHE A 255 7.14 0.56 9.89
N LYS A 256 7.72 1.46 9.07
CA LYS A 256 8.41 2.65 9.58
C LYS A 256 7.45 3.69 10.14
N VAL A 257 6.31 3.94 9.49
CA VAL A 257 5.28 4.84 10.01
C VAL A 257 4.81 4.37 11.39
N TRP A 258 4.47 3.09 11.55
CA TRP A 258 4.04 2.55 12.83
C TRP A 258 5.15 2.62 13.89
N LEU A 259 6.40 2.32 13.53
CA LEU A 259 7.54 2.39 14.44
C LEU A 259 7.80 3.82 14.92
N PHE A 260 7.87 4.80 14.00
CA PHE A 260 8.17 6.20 14.35
C PHE A 260 7.07 6.86 15.15
N HIS A 261 5.82 6.44 14.93
CA HIS A 261 4.71 6.88 15.76
C HIS A 261 4.54 6.04 17.04
N GLY A 262 5.33 4.98 17.25
CA GLY A 262 5.30 4.13 18.45
C GLY A 262 4.06 3.24 18.55
N LEU A 263 3.44 2.85 17.44
CA LEU A 263 2.37 1.84 17.42
C LEU A 263 2.94 0.43 17.57
N ILE A 264 4.16 0.24 17.08
CA ILE A 264 4.92 -1.01 17.18
C ILE A 264 6.29 -0.68 17.77
N ASN A 265 6.92 -1.67 18.39
CA ASN A 265 8.31 -1.57 18.85
C ASN A 265 9.28 -2.16 17.81
N ARG A 266 10.58 -2.20 18.13
CA ARG A 266 11.60 -2.72 17.20
C ARG A 266 11.53 -4.23 17.04
N TYR A 267 11.11 -4.95 18.08
CA TYR A 267 10.85 -6.39 18.00
C TYR A 267 9.70 -6.71 17.03
N ASP A 268 8.56 -6.01 17.16
CA ASP A 268 7.44 -6.13 16.24
C ASP A 268 7.86 -5.81 14.80
N PHE A 269 8.62 -4.72 14.62
CA PHE A 269 9.16 -4.31 13.34
C PHE A 269 10.02 -5.43 12.73
N TYR A 270 10.97 -5.99 13.49
CA TYR A 270 11.78 -7.14 13.06
C TYR A 270 10.91 -8.31 12.60
N CYS A 271 9.94 -8.74 13.42
CA CYS A 271 9.08 -9.87 13.07
C CYS A 271 8.25 -9.60 11.81
N TYR A 272 7.73 -8.38 11.65
CA TYR A 272 7.00 -7.99 10.45
C TYR A 272 7.87 -7.97 9.20
N GLU A 273 9.13 -7.53 9.30
CA GLU A 273 10.06 -7.58 8.19
C GLU A 273 10.35 -9.01 7.75
N GLU A 274 10.59 -9.93 8.69
CA GLU A 274 10.84 -11.33 8.36
C GLU A 274 9.61 -11.98 7.70
N CYS A 275 8.41 -11.71 8.22
CA CYS A 275 7.17 -12.14 7.58
C CYS A 275 6.97 -11.54 6.19
N PHE A 276 7.23 -10.25 6.01
CA PHE A 276 7.09 -9.54 4.73
C PHE A 276 8.07 -10.06 3.69
N LYS A 277 9.35 -10.24 4.07
CA LYS A 277 10.38 -10.84 3.21
C LYS A 277 9.97 -12.23 2.76
N ARG A 278 9.28 -12.98 3.62
CA ARG A 278 8.74 -14.30 3.30
C ARG A 278 7.45 -14.23 2.48
N GLY A 279 6.66 -13.17 2.60
CA GLY A 279 5.34 -13.02 2.00
C GLY A 279 4.29 -13.90 2.68
N SER A 280 4.45 -14.16 3.98
CA SER A 280 3.59 -15.09 4.72
C SER A 280 3.38 -14.62 6.15
N TRP A 281 2.12 -14.39 6.51
CA TRP A 281 1.74 -14.11 7.90
C TRP A 281 1.93 -15.32 8.81
N GLY A 282 1.72 -16.53 8.30
CA GLY A 282 1.93 -17.78 9.04
C GLY A 282 3.36 -17.96 9.56
N HIS A 283 4.34 -17.27 8.98
CA HIS A 283 5.74 -17.29 9.42
C HIS A 283 5.99 -16.54 10.74
N LEU A 284 4.98 -15.89 11.30
CA LEU A 284 5.13 -15.02 12.46
C LEU A 284 5.75 -15.70 13.68
N ASP A 285 5.31 -16.90 14.06
CA ASP A 285 5.89 -17.58 15.21
C ASP A 285 7.35 -18.00 14.97
N ILE A 286 7.73 -18.32 13.72
CA ILE A 286 9.13 -18.58 13.36
C ILE A 286 9.95 -17.29 13.42
N ALA A 287 9.43 -16.16 12.93
CA ALA A 287 10.11 -14.87 13.04
C ALA A 287 10.38 -14.47 14.50
N ARG A 288 9.44 -14.77 15.41
CA ARG A 288 9.60 -14.55 16.85
C ARG A 288 10.68 -15.45 17.46
N ILE A 289 10.73 -16.72 17.06
CA ILE A 289 11.78 -17.67 17.47
C ILE A 289 13.14 -17.24 16.90
N LYS A 290 13.19 -16.77 15.65
CA LYS A 290 14.40 -16.26 15.00
C LYS A 290 14.98 -15.06 15.75
N TYR A 291 14.13 -14.13 16.18
CA TYR A 291 14.57 -13.03 17.03
C TYR A 291 15.26 -13.54 18.31
N TYR A 292 14.66 -14.52 19.00
CA TYR A 292 15.29 -15.10 20.18
C TYR A 292 16.61 -15.83 19.85
N ALA A 293 16.68 -16.53 18.71
CA ALA A 293 17.90 -17.19 18.27
C ALA A 293 19.08 -16.22 18.03
N GLU A 294 18.78 -14.97 17.66
CA GLU A 294 19.76 -13.91 17.40
C GLU A 294 20.11 -13.08 18.64
N TYR A 295 19.15 -12.82 19.53
CA TYR A 295 19.29 -11.85 20.63
C TYR A 295 19.11 -12.44 22.04
N GLY A 296 18.76 -13.72 22.17
CA GLY A 296 18.65 -14.43 23.45
C GLY A 296 20.01 -14.80 24.03
N GLN A 297 20.04 -15.09 25.33
CA GLN A 297 21.26 -15.40 26.09
C GLN A 297 21.36 -16.86 26.54
N ASP A 298 20.24 -17.56 26.76
CA ASP A 298 20.28 -19.00 27.07
C ASP A 298 20.71 -19.82 25.85
N GLU A 299 21.92 -20.39 25.92
CA GLU A 299 22.52 -21.14 24.81
C GLU A 299 21.69 -22.36 24.36
N SER A 300 21.04 -23.07 25.29
CA SER A 300 20.28 -24.27 24.98
C SER A 300 19.02 -23.92 24.21
N LEU A 301 18.32 -22.89 24.68
CA LEU A 301 17.14 -22.35 24.01
C LEU A 301 17.50 -21.70 22.67
N CYS A 302 18.62 -20.98 22.57
CA CYS A 302 19.10 -20.42 21.31
C CYS A 302 19.47 -21.52 20.30
N ARG A 303 20.14 -22.61 20.73
CA ARG A 303 20.42 -23.76 19.85
C ARG A 303 19.14 -24.40 19.32
N ARG A 304 18.16 -24.64 20.19
CA ARG A 304 16.85 -25.18 19.78
C ARG A 304 16.09 -24.21 18.86
N ALA A 305 16.12 -22.92 19.14
CA ALA A 305 15.49 -21.89 18.32
C ALA A 305 16.11 -21.84 16.91
N LYS A 306 17.45 -21.90 16.80
CA LYS A 306 18.16 -21.98 15.52
C LYS A 306 17.74 -23.22 14.73
N GLN A 307 17.64 -24.38 15.37
CA GLN A 307 17.19 -25.61 14.71
C GLN A 307 15.77 -25.46 14.15
N ILE A 308 14.82 -24.96 14.95
CA ILE A 308 13.43 -24.77 14.49
C ILE A 308 13.36 -23.79 13.31
N VAL A 309 14.16 -22.71 13.34
CA VAL A 309 14.23 -21.75 12.23
C VAL A 309 14.73 -22.43 10.97
N LEU A 310 15.83 -23.19 11.06
CA LEU A 310 16.41 -23.95 9.95
C LEU A 310 15.40 -24.95 9.37
N ASP A 311 14.73 -25.73 10.23
CA ASP A 311 13.74 -26.73 9.82
C ASP A 311 12.54 -26.10 9.08
N ASN A 312 12.27 -24.80 9.30
CA ASN A 312 11.17 -24.06 8.70
C ASN A 312 11.62 -23.08 7.59
N GLU A 313 12.87 -23.16 7.13
CA GLU A 313 13.35 -22.28 6.06
C GLU A 313 12.76 -22.64 4.69
N SER A 314 12.59 -23.94 4.41
CA SER A 314 12.14 -24.46 3.12
C SER A 314 10.62 -24.68 3.07
N GLN A 315 10.07 -25.31 4.10
CA GLN A 315 8.64 -25.56 4.24
C GLN A 315 8.15 -25.09 5.59
N LEU A 316 7.17 -24.20 5.58
CA LEU A 316 6.59 -23.69 6.82
C LEU A 316 5.70 -24.76 7.45
N HIS A 317 6.09 -25.26 8.62
CA HIS A 317 5.34 -26.24 9.40
C HIS A 317 5.25 -25.80 10.86
N VAL A 318 4.31 -24.88 11.13
CA VAL A 318 4.08 -24.34 12.46
C VAL A 318 3.06 -25.21 13.21
N THR A 319 3.55 -26.02 14.14
CA THR A 319 2.73 -26.82 15.07
C THR A 319 2.34 -26.02 16.31
N ASP A 320 1.37 -26.54 17.09
CA ASP A 320 1.02 -25.93 18.38
C ASP A 320 2.18 -25.95 19.39
N ASP A 321 3.11 -26.92 19.28
CA ASP A 321 4.34 -26.93 20.08
C ASP A 321 5.29 -25.78 19.73
N ILE A 322 5.45 -25.47 18.44
CA ILE A 322 6.23 -24.31 17.99
C ILE A 322 5.60 -23.02 18.49
N ARG A 323 4.27 -22.90 18.45
CA ARG A 323 3.54 -21.73 18.98
C ARG A 323 3.73 -21.57 20.49
N ARG A 324 3.63 -22.66 21.25
CA ARG A 324 3.91 -22.67 22.70
C ARG A 324 5.35 -22.26 22.99
N PHE A 325 6.30 -22.78 22.22
CA PHE A 325 7.72 -22.44 22.34
C PHE A 325 7.97 -20.95 22.05
N ALA A 326 7.41 -20.40 20.96
CA ALA A 326 7.51 -18.97 20.65
C ALA A 326 6.96 -18.07 21.76
N ASN A 327 5.83 -18.46 22.37
CA ASN A 327 5.20 -17.74 23.50
C ASN A 327 6.04 -17.78 24.78
N MET A 328 6.76 -18.87 25.01
CA MET A 328 7.69 -18.99 26.14
C MET A 328 8.93 -18.11 25.92
N LEU A 329 9.48 -18.08 24.71
CA LEU A 329 10.69 -17.32 24.41
C LEU A 329 10.48 -15.80 24.37
N THR A 330 9.40 -15.35 23.74
CA THR A 330 9.22 -13.92 23.39
C THR A 330 7.77 -13.47 23.55
N PRO A 331 7.50 -12.18 23.80
CA PRO A 331 6.13 -11.68 23.88
C PRO A 331 5.38 -11.83 22.53
N LYS A 332 4.04 -11.83 22.58
CA LYS A 332 3.23 -11.70 21.36
C LYS A 332 3.40 -10.30 20.77
N ILE A 333 3.50 -10.22 19.44
CA ILE A 333 3.64 -8.94 18.73
C ILE A 333 2.43 -8.01 18.91
N ASN A 334 2.64 -6.71 18.77
CA ASN A 334 1.56 -5.72 18.75
C ASN A 334 0.88 -5.70 17.39
N LEU A 335 -0.37 -6.18 17.33
CA LEU A 335 -1.17 -6.22 16.12
C LEU A 335 -1.69 -4.84 15.74
N ILE A 336 -1.67 -4.51 14.44
CA ILE A 336 -2.25 -3.26 13.94
C ILE A 336 -3.59 -3.54 13.29
N VAL A 337 -4.66 -3.07 13.93
CA VAL A 337 -6.02 -3.08 13.39
C VAL A 337 -6.28 -1.76 12.69
N ASN A 338 -6.88 -1.80 11.50
CA ASN A 338 -7.42 -0.63 10.83
C ASN A 338 -8.94 -0.59 10.98
N VAL A 339 -9.49 0.57 11.36
CA VAL A 339 -10.91 0.90 11.18
C VAL A 339 -11.00 1.91 10.06
N GLU A 340 -11.74 1.62 9.00
CA GLU A 340 -11.75 2.41 7.79
C GLU A 340 -13.18 2.72 7.33
N PHE A 341 -13.44 3.99 7.03
CA PHE A 341 -14.68 4.48 6.46
C PHE A 341 -14.41 5.02 5.06
N GLN A 342 -14.80 4.25 4.05
CA GLN A 342 -14.82 4.70 2.67
C GLN A 342 -16.10 5.50 2.42
N THR A 343 -15.96 6.80 2.23
CA THR A 343 -17.05 7.72 1.87
C THR A 343 -17.00 8.04 0.38
N MET A 344 -18.17 8.06 -0.27
CA MET A 344 -18.31 8.45 -1.68
C MET A 344 -18.97 9.83 -1.79
N ARG A 345 -18.92 10.45 -2.98
CA ARG A 345 -19.59 11.73 -3.29
C ARG A 345 -21.06 11.72 -2.89
N LYS A 346 -21.74 10.57 -3.05
CA LYS A 346 -23.14 10.36 -2.65
C LYS A 346 -23.40 10.68 -1.18
N ALA A 347 -22.40 10.55 -0.31
CA ALA A 347 -22.43 11.02 1.07
C ALA A 347 -21.97 12.47 1.17
N SER A 348 -20.76 12.77 0.68
CA SER A 348 -20.10 14.05 0.95
C SER A 348 -20.81 15.28 0.40
N LYS A 349 -21.64 15.11 -0.64
CA LYS A 349 -22.43 16.21 -1.22
C LYS A 349 -23.45 16.80 -0.28
N ASN A 350 -23.85 16.06 0.74
CA ASN A 350 -24.82 16.50 1.74
C ASN A 350 -24.16 16.90 3.06
N TYR A 351 -22.82 16.93 3.14
CA TYR A 351 -22.14 17.40 4.35
C TYR A 351 -22.24 18.93 4.42
N PRO A 352 -22.76 19.48 5.53
CA PRO A 352 -22.70 20.91 5.77
C PRO A 352 -21.25 21.25 6.13
N LEU A 353 -20.54 21.89 5.20
CA LEU A 353 -19.16 22.32 5.44
C LEU A 353 -19.17 23.68 6.12
N ILE A 354 -18.52 23.75 7.27
CA ILE A 354 -18.34 25.00 8.01
C ILE A 354 -17.07 25.69 7.47
N PRO A 355 -17.13 26.98 7.09
CA PRO A 355 -15.96 27.70 6.61
C PRO A 355 -15.05 28.10 7.80
N PHE A 356 -14.28 27.13 8.32
CA PHE A 356 -13.33 27.36 9.42
C PHE A 356 -12.20 28.31 9.03
N LYS A 357 -11.86 28.34 7.74
CA LYS A 357 -10.88 29.23 7.12
C LYS A 357 -11.53 29.91 5.93
N ASP A 358 -11.03 31.09 5.59
CA ASP A 358 -11.37 31.73 4.33
C ASP A 358 -10.56 31.08 3.20
N ASN A 359 -11.22 30.25 2.40
CA ASN A 359 -10.66 29.57 1.23
C ASN A 359 -11.16 30.19 -0.08
N SER A 360 -11.72 31.41 -0.06
CA SER A 360 -12.24 32.10 -1.25
C SER A 360 -11.14 32.37 -2.29
N ASP A 361 -9.89 32.52 -1.85
CA ASP A 361 -8.71 32.67 -2.70
C ASP A 361 -8.36 31.40 -3.51
N LYS A 362 -8.94 30.25 -3.18
CA LYS A 362 -8.67 28.96 -3.85
C LYS A 362 -9.48 28.76 -5.14
N GLY A 363 -10.38 29.69 -5.49
CA GLY A 363 -11.16 29.67 -6.72
C GLY A 363 -11.91 28.35 -6.93
N CYS A 364 -11.74 27.71 -8.09
CA CYS A 364 -12.38 26.44 -8.44
C CYS A 364 -12.08 25.28 -7.46
N CYS A 365 -11.08 25.42 -6.58
CA CYS A 365 -10.67 24.42 -5.59
C CYS A 365 -11.20 24.67 -4.18
N GLN A 366 -11.90 25.78 -3.92
CA GLN A 366 -12.40 26.15 -2.59
C GLN A 366 -13.11 24.98 -1.90
N ARG A 367 -13.96 24.24 -2.63
CA ARG A 367 -14.73 23.12 -2.09
C ARG A 367 -13.88 21.99 -1.52
N ILE A 368 -12.70 21.74 -2.08
CA ILE A 368 -11.76 20.72 -1.56
C ILE A 368 -11.16 21.19 -0.25
N TYR A 369 -10.67 22.44 -0.19
CA TYR A 369 -10.09 22.98 1.04
C TYR A 369 -11.12 23.02 2.16
N ASP A 370 -12.33 23.50 1.89
CA ASP A 370 -13.42 23.48 2.86
C ASP A 370 -13.71 22.04 3.34
N TYR A 371 -13.73 21.07 2.42
CA TYR A 371 -13.95 19.67 2.77
C TYR A 371 -12.86 19.11 3.68
N LEU A 372 -11.59 19.39 3.36
CA LEU A 372 -10.44 18.93 4.13
C LEU A 372 -10.34 19.65 5.48
N ASP A 373 -10.68 20.93 5.58
CA ASP A 373 -10.77 21.66 6.85
C ASP A 373 -11.84 21.06 7.78
N ASN A 374 -12.91 20.49 7.20
CA ASN A 374 -13.99 19.84 7.95
C ASN A 374 -13.72 18.36 8.27
N HIS A 375 -12.54 17.80 7.93
CA HIS A 375 -12.27 16.36 8.09
C HIS A 375 -12.55 15.86 9.53
N TYR A 376 -12.26 16.67 10.55
CA TYR A 376 -12.53 16.32 11.94
C TYR A 376 -14.04 16.16 12.22
N MET A 377 -14.87 17.07 11.72
CA MET A 377 -16.33 16.98 11.88
C MET A 377 -16.91 15.81 11.11
N ILE A 378 -16.40 15.57 9.91
CA ILE A 378 -16.80 14.42 9.09
C ILE A 378 -16.45 13.12 9.83
N ALA A 379 -15.22 12.99 10.30
CA ALA A 379 -14.77 11.81 11.04
C ALA A 379 -15.55 11.59 12.34
N ASN A 380 -15.91 12.67 13.05
CA ASN A 380 -16.82 12.59 14.19
C ASN A 380 -18.18 12.04 13.79
N TYR A 381 -18.80 12.58 12.73
CA TYR A 381 -20.09 12.08 12.23
C TYR A 381 -20.01 10.60 11.83
N LEU A 382 -18.95 10.18 11.15
CA LEU A 382 -18.74 8.78 10.76
C LEU A 382 -18.69 7.86 11.99
N THR A 383 -17.99 8.30 13.04
CA THR A 383 -17.76 7.50 14.26
C THR A 383 -18.85 7.63 15.33
N SER A 384 -19.80 8.57 15.20
CA SER A 384 -20.95 8.70 16.10
C SER A 384 -22.27 8.25 15.49
N ASN A 385 -22.49 8.50 14.19
CA ASN A 385 -23.78 8.34 13.54
C ASN A 385 -23.82 7.25 12.46
N ILE A 386 -22.68 6.91 11.85
CA ILE A 386 -22.63 5.85 10.85
C ILE A 386 -22.36 4.50 11.50
N LEU A 387 -21.30 4.41 12.30
CA LEU A 387 -21.01 3.24 13.13
C LEU A 387 -20.53 3.71 14.50
N ARG A 388 -21.03 3.06 15.55
CA ARG A 388 -20.56 3.23 16.92
C ARG A 388 -20.48 1.87 17.61
N LEU A 389 -19.41 1.65 18.36
CA LEU A 389 -19.28 0.47 19.22
C LEU A 389 -19.44 0.89 20.68
N VAL A 390 -20.44 0.32 21.34
CA VAL A 390 -20.84 0.65 22.72
C VAL A 390 -20.50 -0.45 23.69
N GLU A 391 -20.62 -0.18 24.99
CA GLU A 391 -20.48 -1.22 26.02
C GLU A 391 -21.50 -2.36 25.81
N THR A 392 -21.07 -3.60 26.03
CA THR A 392 -21.89 -4.81 25.80
C THR A 392 -23.07 -4.94 26.77
N THR A 393 -22.98 -4.27 27.92
CA THR A 393 -23.98 -4.22 29.00
C THR A 393 -24.35 -2.77 29.32
N GLY A 394 -25.44 -2.57 30.08
CA GLY A 394 -25.98 -1.25 30.41
C GLY A 394 -27.44 -1.09 29.95
N ASP A 395 -27.81 0.11 29.50
CA ASP A 395 -29.17 0.46 29.06
C ASP A 395 -29.75 -0.58 28.08
N SER A 396 -31.04 -0.92 28.21
CA SER A 396 -31.72 -1.86 27.32
C SER A 396 -31.76 -1.35 25.88
N ASN A 397 -31.85 -0.03 25.68
CA ASN A 397 -31.65 0.63 24.41
C ASN A 397 -30.15 0.86 24.16
N LYS A 398 -29.58 0.02 23.31
CA LYS A 398 -28.17 0.04 22.92
C LYS A 398 -27.68 1.42 22.44
N SER A 399 -28.53 2.19 21.77
CA SER A 399 -28.18 3.52 21.26
C SER A 399 -27.89 4.54 22.37
N ARG A 400 -28.33 4.30 23.61
CA ARG A 400 -28.03 5.17 24.77
C ARG A 400 -26.80 4.75 25.55
N ARG A 401 -26.24 3.58 25.28
CA ARG A 401 -25.05 3.10 25.98
C ARG A 401 -23.82 3.96 25.65
N PRO A 402 -22.89 4.13 26.60
CA PRO A 402 -21.64 4.82 26.34
C PRO A 402 -20.77 4.03 25.35
N ASP A 403 -19.88 4.73 24.66
CA ASP A 403 -18.87 4.11 23.80
C ASP A 403 -17.99 3.15 24.59
N CYS A 404 -17.69 1.99 24.01
CA CYS A 404 -16.74 1.08 24.60
C CYS A 404 -15.33 1.70 24.60
N GLY A 405 -14.44 1.22 25.48
CA GLY A 405 -13.09 1.78 25.63
C GLY A 405 -12.31 1.92 24.31
N PHE A 406 -12.38 0.91 23.43
CA PHE A 406 -11.74 0.95 22.10
C PHE A 406 -12.30 2.08 21.24
N TRP A 407 -13.62 2.23 21.18
CA TRP A 407 -14.27 3.24 20.35
C TRP A 407 -14.08 4.66 20.91
N ARG A 408 -14.09 4.79 22.23
CA ARG A 408 -13.78 6.05 22.92
C ARG A 408 -12.36 6.52 22.60
N ALA A 409 -11.39 5.61 22.63
CA ALA A 409 -10.01 5.91 22.25
C ALA A 409 -9.90 6.30 20.76
N LEU A 410 -10.60 5.59 19.87
CA LEU A 410 -10.67 5.93 18.45
C LEU A 410 -11.20 7.36 18.24
N ARG A 411 -12.31 7.72 18.88
CA ARG A 411 -12.92 9.06 18.75
C ARG A 411 -12.08 10.17 19.36
N ASN A 412 -11.29 9.87 20.38
CA ASN A 412 -10.37 10.81 21.01
C ASN A 412 -9.02 10.96 20.26
N THR A 413 -8.84 10.25 19.14
CA THR A 413 -7.61 10.34 18.34
C THR A 413 -7.41 11.76 17.83
N LYS A 414 -6.21 12.32 18.06
CA LYS A 414 -5.83 13.60 17.46
C LYS A 414 -5.72 13.44 15.94
N MET A 415 -6.49 14.23 15.20
CA MET A 415 -6.47 14.25 13.74
C MET A 415 -5.48 15.32 13.26
N VAL A 416 -4.21 15.08 13.56
CA VAL A 416 -3.10 15.86 12.98
C VAL A 416 -2.60 15.05 11.80
N ASP A 417 -2.38 15.70 10.65
CA ASP A 417 -1.75 15.06 9.50
C ASP A 417 -0.53 14.26 9.98
N ALA A 418 -0.54 12.94 9.77
CA ALA A 418 0.55 12.05 10.15
C ALA A 418 1.72 12.19 9.16
N LEU A 419 2.18 13.43 8.99
CA LEU A 419 3.25 13.81 8.09
C LEU A 419 4.55 13.20 8.60
N VAL A 420 5.23 12.46 7.72
CA VAL A 420 6.62 12.06 7.98
C VAL A 420 7.49 13.31 7.92
N PRO A 421 8.23 13.65 8.99
CA PRO A 421 9.15 14.79 8.96
C PRO A 421 10.10 14.71 7.76
N LYS A 422 10.39 15.84 7.12
CA LYS A 422 11.24 15.88 5.91
C LYS A 422 12.59 15.17 6.09
N VAL A 423 13.16 15.25 7.29
CA VAL A 423 14.42 14.59 7.66
C VAL A 423 14.30 13.06 7.66
N GLN A 424 13.13 12.51 7.95
CA GLN A 424 12.87 11.07 7.98
C GLN A 424 12.50 10.48 6.60
N LEU A 425 12.05 11.31 5.66
CA LEU A 425 11.62 10.87 4.32
C LEU A 425 12.70 10.05 3.60
N PRO A 426 13.98 10.48 3.48
CA PRO A 426 15.00 9.70 2.78
C PRO A 426 15.18 8.29 3.38
N PHE A 427 15.10 8.15 4.70
CA PHE A 427 15.23 6.86 5.38
C PHE A 427 14.06 5.93 5.07
N ILE A 428 12.83 6.44 5.02
CA ILE A 428 11.66 5.63 4.64
C ILE A 428 11.75 5.21 3.17
N ARG A 429 12.19 6.11 2.29
CA ARG A 429 12.38 5.79 0.86
C ARG A 429 13.41 4.70 0.65
N GLN A 430 14.59 4.87 1.24
CA GLN A 430 15.67 3.90 1.17
C GLN A 430 15.23 2.55 1.77
N TYR A 431 14.53 2.58 2.89
CA TYR A 431 13.97 1.39 3.53
C TYR A 431 12.98 0.65 2.62
N ASN A 432 11.97 1.36 2.11
CA ASN A 432 10.95 0.82 1.23
C ASN A 432 11.59 0.17 0.00
N ARG A 433 12.57 0.86 -0.61
CA ARG A 433 13.33 0.34 -1.75
C ARG A 433 14.12 -0.93 -1.40
N ASN A 434 14.87 -0.93 -0.30
CA ASN A 434 15.71 -2.06 0.09
C ASN A 434 14.87 -3.31 0.35
N LEU A 435 13.79 -3.18 1.13
CA LEU A 435 12.93 -4.31 1.44
C LEU A 435 12.23 -4.86 0.19
N SER A 436 11.76 -3.98 -0.69
CA SER A 436 11.20 -4.39 -1.98
C SER A 436 12.24 -5.08 -2.88
N ALA A 437 13.48 -4.60 -2.90
CA ALA A 437 14.55 -5.20 -3.69
C ALA A 437 14.92 -6.61 -3.21
N ASP A 438 14.96 -6.84 -1.89
CA ASP A 438 15.25 -8.16 -1.32
C ASP A 438 14.15 -9.19 -1.68
N VAL A 439 12.88 -8.77 -1.63
CA VAL A 439 11.76 -9.61 -2.09
C VAL A 439 11.91 -9.95 -3.58
N MET A 440 12.26 -8.97 -4.42
CA MET A 440 12.46 -9.18 -5.86
C MET A 440 13.64 -10.12 -6.15
N LYS A 441 14.76 -9.99 -5.42
CA LYS A 441 15.92 -10.90 -5.54
C LYS A 441 15.50 -12.35 -5.33
N ARG A 442 14.73 -12.62 -4.28
CA ARG A 442 14.23 -13.97 -3.99
C ARG A 442 13.30 -14.49 -5.07
N GLN A 443 12.38 -13.65 -5.57
CA GLN A 443 11.49 -14.01 -6.67
C GLN A 443 12.26 -14.35 -7.95
N LEU A 444 13.31 -13.59 -8.28
CA LEU A 444 14.18 -13.85 -9.43
C LEU A 444 14.83 -15.22 -9.35
N ILE A 445 15.47 -15.54 -8.21
CA ILE A 445 16.13 -16.85 -7.99
C ILE A 445 15.12 -17.99 -8.13
N ASN A 446 13.97 -17.89 -7.46
CA ASN A 446 12.94 -18.93 -7.53
C ASN A 446 12.42 -19.14 -8.95
N LYS A 447 12.28 -18.06 -9.74
CA LYS A 447 11.86 -18.15 -11.14
C LYS A 447 12.94 -18.81 -12.01
N ALA A 448 14.22 -18.56 -11.75
CA ALA A 448 15.32 -19.20 -12.46
C ALA A 448 15.37 -20.71 -12.18
N VAL A 449 15.25 -21.13 -10.91
CA VAL A 449 15.18 -22.55 -10.53
C VAL A 449 13.99 -23.25 -11.21
N MET A 450 12.81 -22.63 -11.18
CA MET A 450 11.64 -23.20 -11.85
C MET A 450 11.84 -23.31 -13.36
N LEU A 451 12.49 -22.32 -14.00
CA LEU A 451 12.83 -22.39 -15.42
C LEU A 451 13.77 -23.55 -15.73
N SER A 452 14.79 -23.77 -14.89
CA SER A 452 15.69 -24.93 -14.99
C SER A 452 14.92 -26.25 -14.94
N PHE A 453 13.98 -26.40 -14.01
CA PHE A 453 13.13 -27.60 -13.96
C PHE A 453 12.26 -27.78 -15.21
N TYR A 454 11.74 -26.70 -15.79
CA TYR A 454 11.00 -26.79 -17.05
C TYR A 454 11.89 -27.21 -18.22
N ASN A 455 13.15 -26.75 -18.26
CA ASN A 455 14.07 -27.00 -19.37
C ASN A 455 14.76 -28.36 -19.28
N LYS A 456 15.10 -28.82 -18.07
CA LYS A 456 15.94 -29.99 -17.82
C LYS A 456 15.22 -31.13 -17.08
N GLY A 457 14.00 -30.90 -16.61
CA GLY A 457 13.37 -31.76 -15.60
C GLY A 457 13.97 -31.53 -14.21
N ILE A 458 13.54 -32.34 -13.23
CA ILE A 458 14.09 -32.30 -11.86
C ILE A 458 15.59 -32.64 -11.94
N ASN A 459 16.44 -31.73 -11.46
CA ASN A 459 17.89 -31.82 -11.54
C ASN A 459 18.57 -31.33 -10.25
N GLU A 460 19.89 -31.55 -10.13
CA GLU A 460 20.71 -31.19 -8.97
C GLU A 460 21.59 -29.95 -9.19
N ASP A 461 21.28 -29.13 -10.21
CA ASP A 461 22.05 -27.92 -10.47
C ASP A 461 21.92 -26.91 -9.32
N SER A 462 23.01 -26.19 -9.04
CA SER A 462 22.97 -25.15 -8.02
C SER A 462 22.08 -23.98 -8.49
N PRO A 463 21.37 -23.28 -7.58
CA PRO A 463 20.57 -22.10 -7.97
C PRO A 463 21.37 -20.98 -8.65
N ALA A 464 22.68 -20.90 -8.37
CA ALA A 464 23.58 -19.97 -9.05
C ALA A 464 23.78 -20.37 -10.52
N ARG A 465 23.94 -21.68 -10.78
CA ARG A 465 23.99 -22.23 -12.12
C ARG A 465 22.65 -22.05 -12.84
N ASP A 466 21.53 -22.32 -12.19
CA ASP A 466 20.20 -22.08 -12.76
C ASP A 466 20.00 -20.61 -13.16
N ALA A 467 20.43 -19.67 -12.30
CA ALA A 467 20.36 -18.24 -12.59
C ALA A 467 21.28 -17.84 -13.74
N MET A 468 22.49 -18.39 -13.79
CA MET A 468 23.46 -18.14 -14.87
C MET A 468 22.93 -18.69 -16.19
N GLU A 469 22.46 -19.94 -16.21
CA GLU A 469 21.87 -20.57 -17.40
C GLU A 469 20.60 -19.86 -17.84
N ALA A 470 19.74 -19.42 -16.93
CA ALA A 470 18.58 -18.59 -17.29
C ALA A 470 18.99 -17.33 -18.07
N VAL A 471 20.14 -16.73 -17.73
CA VAL A 471 20.72 -15.60 -18.48
C VAL A 471 21.37 -16.06 -19.79
N LEU A 472 22.08 -17.18 -19.80
CA LEU A 472 22.73 -17.72 -21.00
C LEU A 472 21.74 -18.27 -22.05
N THR A 473 20.54 -18.65 -21.63
CA THR A 473 19.45 -19.07 -22.55
C THR A 473 18.75 -17.89 -23.23
N LEU A 474 19.05 -16.65 -22.83
CA LEU A 474 18.51 -15.47 -23.49
C LEU A 474 19.07 -15.39 -24.90
N ASN A 475 18.19 -15.47 -25.89
CA ASN A 475 18.55 -15.12 -27.26
C ASN A 475 18.35 -13.61 -27.50
N ASP A 476 18.72 -13.13 -28.68
CA ASP A 476 18.61 -11.72 -29.05
C ASP A 476 17.18 -11.15 -28.89
N ASN A 477 16.15 -11.97 -29.13
CA ASN A 477 14.76 -11.55 -28.93
C ASN A 477 14.44 -11.36 -27.45
N ASP A 478 14.93 -12.24 -26.58
CA ASP A 478 14.75 -12.15 -25.13
C ASP A 478 15.51 -10.95 -24.55
N VAL A 479 16.75 -10.72 -24.97
CA VAL A 479 17.55 -9.53 -24.56
C VAL A 479 16.85 -8.25 -25.00
N LYS A 480 16.39 -8.19 -26.26
CA LYS A 480 15.61 -7.05 -26.76
C LYS A 480 14.32 -6.86 -25.98
N GLN A 481 13.64 -7.95 -25.60
CA GLN A 481 12.43 -7.89 -24.77
C GLN A 481 12.73 -7.39 -23.35
N ALA A 482 13.81 -7.87 -22.73
CA ALA A 482 14.26 -7.45 -21.41
C ALA A 482 14.70 -5.97 -21.39
N MET A 483 15.42 -5.49 -22.42
CA MET A 483 15.76 -4.08 -22.58
C MET A 483 14.52 -3.21 -22.71
N ARG A 484 13.53 -3.64 -23.50
CA ARG A 484 12.24 -2.96 -23.59
C ARG A 484 11.50 -2.95 -22.25
N TYR A 485 11.53 -4.06 -21.50
CA TYR A 485 10.96 -4.12 -20.15
C TYR A 485 11.68 -3.19 -19.16
N LYS A 486 13.02 -3.10 -19.21
CA LYS A 486 13.83 -2.18 -18.41
C LYS A 486 13.46 -0.73 -18.70
N GLN A 487 13.39 -0.36 -19.98
CA GLN A 487 12.92 0.96 -20.39
C GLN A 487 11.49 1.24 -19.90
N LYS A 488 10.57 0.27 -20.02
CA LYS A 488 9.21 0.38 -19.46
C LYS A 488 9.25 0.66 -17.95
N LYS A 489 9.98 -0.14 -17.17
CA LYS A 489 10.04 0.01 -15.71
C LYS A 489 10.70 1.31 -15.28
N SER A 490 11.71 1.78 -15.99
CA SER A 490 12.32 3.09 -15.73
C SER A 490 11.31 4.25 -15.82
N ARG A 491 10.33 4.14 -16.74
CA ARG A 491 9.24 5.12 -16.86
C ARG A 491 8.24 4.99 -15.72
N GLN A 492 7.90 3.76 -15.32
CA GLN A 492 6.93 3.45 -14.27
C GLN A 492 7.42 3.66 -12.83
N LEU A 493 8.67 4.05 -12.61
CA LEU A 493 9.23 4.22 -11.27
C LEU A 493 9.62 5.67 -11.04
N SER A 494 9.46 6.17 -9.82
CA SER A 494 9.86 7.54 -9.47
C SER A 494 11.36 7.60 -9.24
N GLY A 495 12.08 8.38 -10.06
CA GLY A 495 13.53 8.57 -9.93
C GLY A 495 13.94 9.21 -8.59
N GLN A 496 13.09 10.07 -8.01
CA GLN A 496 13.33 10.63 -6.69
C GLN A 496 13.19 9.57 -5.59
N GLU A 497 12.21 8.69 -5.71
CA GLU A 497 11.98 7.60 -4.74
C GLU A 497 13.05 6.50 -4.85
N LEU A 498 13.68 6.37 -6.02
CA LEU A 498 14.82 5.49 -6.26
C LEU A 498 16.19 6.17 -6.08
N SER A 499 16.24 7.45 -5.67
CA SER A 499 17.50 8.18 -5.50
C SER A 499 18.33 7.66 -4.31
N GLY A 500 19.66 7.80 -4.42
CA GLY A 500 20.65 7.32 -3.45
C GLY A 500 21.25 5.96 -3.86
N LEU A 501 22.54 5.91 -4.15
CA LEU A 501 23.19 4.68 -4.60
C LEU A 501 23.17 3.61 -3.50
N ARG A 502 22.93 2.35 -3.88
CA ARG A 502 23.45 1.21 -3.11
C ARG A 502 24.97 1.21 -3.38
N ASN A 503 25.79 0.90 -2.37
CA ASN A 503 27.27 0.82 -2.42
C ASN A 503 27.83 0.64 -3.83
N ASP A 504 28.89 1.40 -4.17
CA ASP A 504 29.68 1.35 -5.42
C ASP A 504 29.57 -0.01 -6.11
N TYR A 505 28.60 -0.15 -7.01
CA TYR A 505 28.70 -1.11 -8.09
C TYR A 505 29.65 -0.43 -9.08
N SER A 506 30.95 -0.52 -8.81
CA SER A 506 31.94 -0.42 -9.89
C SER A 506 31.46 -1.31 -11.03
N SER A 507 31.59 -0.86 -12.28
CA SER A 507 31.27 -1.67 -13.45
C SER A 507 31.80 -3.09 -13.22
N LEU A 508 30.88 -4.04 -13.16
CA LEU A 508 31.22 -5.44 -12.99
C LEU A 508 31.76 -5.91 -14.34
N ASP A 509 33.06 -5.76 -14.55
CA ASP A 509 33.77 -6.34 -15.69
C ASP A 509 33.88 -7.85 -15.47
N VAL A 510 32.79 -8.53 -15.85
CA VAL A 510 32.66 -9.98 -15.71
C VAL A 510 32.73 -10.61 -17.10
N THR A 511 33.65 -11.54 -17.25
CA THR A 511 33.81 -12.35 -18.46
C THR A 511 33.44 -13.79 -18.12
N ILE A 512 32.55 -14.38 -18.90
CA ILE A 512 32.13 -15.79 -18.75
C ILE A 512 32.97 -16.63 -19.72
N VAL A 513 33.60 -17.70 -19.22
CA VAL A 513 34.38 -18.63 -20.06
C VAL A 513 33.72 -20.00 -20.03
N ASP A 514 33.36 -20.52 -21.21
CA ASP A 514 33.00 -21.92 -21.37
C ASP A 514 34.28 -22.76 -21.33
N ASN A 515 34.46 -23.50 -20.24
CA ASN A 515 35.66 -24.32 -20.02
C ASN A 515 35.75 -25.55 -20.94
N ALA A 516 34.65 -25.96 -21.58
CA ALA A 516 34.65 -27.10 -22.50
C ALA A 516 35.01 -26.69 -23.93
N THR A 517 34.55 -25.51 -24.37
CA THR A 517 34.79 -25.00 -25.73
C THR A 517 35.88 -23.94 -25.80
N GLY A 518 36.26 -23.36 -24.66
CA GLY A 518 37.15 -22.21 -24.57
C GLY A 518 36.50 -20.88 -24.97
N ALA A 519 35.18 -20.87 -25.24
CA ALA A 519 34.48 -19.66 -25.67
C ALA A 519 34.41 -18.62 -24.55
N VAL A 520 34.71 -17.37 -24.89
CA VAL A 520 34.74 -16.24 -23.96
C VAL A 520 33.59 -15.30 -24.29
N TYR A 521 32.67 -15.11 -23.34
CA TYR A 521 31.54 -14.18 -23.44
C TYR A 521 31.84 -12.97 -22.54
N GLY A 522 32.20 -11.84 -23.16
CA GLY A 522 32.52 -10.59 -22.47
C GLY A 522 31.29 -9.69 -22.26
N TYR A 523 31.42 -8.72 -21.36
CA TYR A 523 30.41 -7.68 -21.13
C TYR A 523 30.18 -6.83 -22.40
N ASP A 524 31.24 -6.53 -23.15
CA ASP A 524 31.21 -5.70 -24.36
C ASP A 524 30.48 -6.36 -25.55
N SER A 525 30.39 -7.69 -25.60
CA SER A 525 29.67 -8.38 -26.68
C SER A 525 28.14 -8.26 -26.59
N MET A 526 27.59 -7.74 -25.49
CA MET A 526 26.14 -7.49 -25.35
C MET A 526 25.70 -6.06 -25.75
N ASP A 527 26.63 -5.13 -25.93
CA ASP A 527 26.34 -3.77 -26.41
C ASP A 527 26.44 -3.63 -27.94
N ASP A 528 27.00 -4.64 -28.63
CA ASP A 528 27.15 -4.67 -30.09
C ASP A 528 25.86 -5.09 -30.82
N LEU A 529 24.79 -4.33 -30.64
CA LEU A 529 23.60 -4.37 -31.52
C LEU A 529 23.83 -3.66 -32.87
N LEU A 530 25.08 -3.39 -33.26
CA LEU A 530 25.46 -2.74 -34.52
C LEU A 530 26.08 -3.66 -35.56
N LEU A 531 26.27 -4.96 -35.31
CA LEU A 531 26.72 -5.89 -36.36
C LEU A 531 25.51 -6.54 -37.06
N GLN A 532 24.77 -5.71 -37.79
CA GLN A 532 23.98 -6.19 -38.93
C GLN A 532 24.89 -6.32 -40.16
N GLY A 533 24.97 -7.52 -40.72
CA GLY A 533 25.04 -7.75 -42.18
C GLY A 533 26.42 -7.79 -42.84
N GLY A 534 26.75 -8.98 -43.36
CA GLY A 534 27.84 -9.30 -44.29
C GLY A 534 28.28 -10.74 -44.02
N ASP A 535 27.89 -11.76 -44.78
CA ASP A 535 27.52 -11.86 -46.21
C ASP A 535 26.19 -12.59 -46.47
#